data_AF-A0A661S5Y1-F1
#
_entry.id   AF-A0A661S5Y1-F1
#
_cell.length_a   1.000
_cell.length_b   1.000
_cell.length_c   1.000
_cell.angle_alpha   90.00
_cell.angle_beta   90.00
_cell.angle_gamma   90.00
#
_symmetry.space_group_name_H-M   'P 1'
#
loop_
_entity.id
_entity.type
_entity.pdbx_description
1 polymer ?
#
loop_
_entity_poly.entity_id
_entity_poly.type
_entity_poly.pdbx_seq_one_letter_code
_entity_poly.pdbx_strand_id
1 'polypeptide(L)'
;MSNVAMENDDCIDILNIEAFRSARLSTQEEKQMAARSGMYALLADLFRYPDEGFREFVKTGELQAAFAAMAEELPFDLAVSQVEKDNLAFSPKLGDDDIEAGFIRIFEAGPGDPACPLVEGKHVKDSNRRAIFEDLIRFYNHFGLSYDAGSHEDRADHLSYEMEFMHYLAFLTLRAIQSGKTTHDLLLAQRDFLKHHLLK
;
A
#
# COMPACT_ATOMS: atom_id res chain seq x y z
N MET A 1 -15.44 18.49 44.46
CA MET A 1 -15.91 17.28 43.75
C MET A 1 -15.31 17.33 42.37
N SER A 2 -14.55 16.28 42.06
CA SER A 2 -13.73 16.09 40.87
C SER A 2 -14.54 15.68 39.64
N ASN A 3 -13.86 15.76 38.50
CA ASN A 3 -13.97 15.01 37.26
C ASN A 3 -14.62 15.69 36.06
N VAL A 4 -14.05 15.62 34.86
CA VAL A 4 -12.70 15.26 34.38
C VAL A 4 -12.71 15.77 32.93
N ALA A 5 -11.65 16.47 32.51
CA ALA A 5 -11.44 16.81 31.11
C ALA A 5 -11.15 15.50 30.36
N MET A 6 -11.99 15.15 29.38
CA MET A 6 -11.61 14.16 28.37
C MET A 6 -10.56 14.81 27.47
N GLU A 7 -9.30 14.51 27.75
CA GLU A 7 -8.20 14.73 26.82
C GLU A 7 -8.42 13.81 25.61
N ASN A 8 -8.71 14.41 24.46
CA ASN A 8 -8.71 13.73 23.17
C ASN A 8 -7.25 13.59 22.73
N ASP A 9 -6.66 12.44 23.02
CA ASP A 9 -5.23 12.14 22.80
C ASP A 9 -4.96 11.30 21.53
N ASP A 10 -5.87 11.35 20.54
CA ASP A 10 -5.80 10.53 19.32
C ASP A 10 -5.57 11.34 18.03
N CYS A 11 -4.96 12.52 18.13
CA CYS A 11 -4.37 13.15 16.95
C CYS A 11 -2.94 12.62 16.84
N ILE A 12 -2.70 11.65 15.94
CA ILE A 12 -1.33 11.30 15.55
C ILE A 12 -0.67 12.58 15.05
N ASP A 13 0.12 13.19 15.94
CA ASP A 13 0.74 14.49 15.74
C ASP A 13 1.57 14.45 14.45
N ILE A 14 1.26 15.33 13.49
CA ILE A 14 1.97 15.40 12.20
C ILE A 14 3.47 15.65 12.43
N LEU A 15 3.82 16.30 13.55
CA LEU A 15 5.20 16.46 14.02
C LEU A 15 5.89 15.12 14.35
N ASN A 16 5.14 14.13 14.85
CA ASN A 16 5.64 12.78 15.08
C ASN A 16 5.85 12.00 13.76
N ILE A 17 5.17 12.37 12.66
CA ILE A 17 5.34 11.71 11.36
C ILE A 17 6.65 12.18 10.70
N GLU A 18 6.95 13.48 10.72
CA GLU A 18 8.18 14.02 10.12
C GLU A 18 9.44 13.66 10.91
N ALA A 19 9.42 13.78 12.25
CA ALA A 19 10.54 13.36 13.10
C ALA A 19 10.84 11.85 12.99
N PHE A 20 9.84 11.05 12.60
CA PHE A 20 9.95 9.61 12.45
C PHE A 20 10.42 9.17 11.06
N ARG A 21 10.11 9.91 9.98
CA ARG A 21 10.76 9.69 8.68
C ARG A 21 12.30 9.79 8.79
N SER A 22 12.79 10.51 9.80
CA SER A 22 14.21 10.59 10.19
C SER A 22 14.66 9.61 11.28
N ALA A 23 13.79 8.73 11.81
CA ALA A 23 14.17 7.74 12.80
C ALA A 23 15.10 6.69 12.16
N ARG A 24 16.30 6.57 12.72
CA ARG A 24 17.32 5.64 12.23
C ARG A 24 16.86 4.20 12.47
N LEU A 25 16.69 3.42 11.41
CA LEU A 25 16.52 1.97 11.49
C LEU A 25 17.80 1.38 12.10
N SER A 26 17.67 0.75 13.25
CA SER A 26 18.78 0.37 14.13
C SER A 26 18.95 -1.13 14.28
N THR A 27 17.86 -1.90 14.13
CA THR A 27 17.87 -3.36 14.21
C THR A 27 17.53 -3.99 12.85
N GLN A 28 17.90 -5.27 12.66
CA GLN A 28 17.52 -6.01 11.45
C GLN A 28 16.01 -6.18 11.34
N GLU A 29 15.32 -6.35 12.46
CA GLU A 29 13.86 -6.48 12.50
C GLU A 29 13.17 -5.17 12.06
N GLU A 30 13.68 -4.02 12.50
CA GLU A 30 13.20 -2.70 12.06
C GLU A 30 13.39 -2.50 10.56
N LYS A 31 14.57 -2.85 10.04
CA LYS A 31 14.87 -2.80 8.60
C LYS A 31 13.94 -3.68 7.78
N GLN A 32 13.72 -4.93 8.23
CA GLN A 32 12.82 -5.88 7.57
C GLN A 32 11.37 -5.39 7.55
N MET A 33 10.87 -4.82 8.65
CA MET A 33 9.51 -4.26 8.69
C MET A 33 9.39 -2.98 7.85
N ALA A 34 10.41 -2.13 7.86
CA ALA A 34 10.45 -0.94 7.01
C ALA A 34 10.45 -1.33 5.52
N ALA A 35 11.25 -2.32 5.12
CA ALA A 35 11.28 -2.84 3.76
C ALA A 35 9.94 -3.41 3.31
N ARG A 36 9.26 -4.19 4.17
CA ARG A 36 7.90 -4.69 3.90
C ARG A 36 6.90 -3.55 3.73
N SER A 37 6.92 -2.59 4.65
CA SER A 37 6.06 -1.42 4.60
C SER A 37 6.29 -0.61 3.32
N GLY A 38 7.54 -0.31 2.98
CA GLY A 38 7.91 0.39 1.76
C GLY A 38 7.53 -0.36 0.49
N MET A 39 7.67 -1.69 0.46
CA MET A 39 7.29 -2.51 -0.69
C MET A 39 5.78 -2.42 -0.96
N TYR A 40 4.94 -2.44 0.07
CA TYR A 40 3.49 -2.23 -0.11
C TYR A 40 3.17 -0.81 -0.60
N ALA A 41 3.85 0.22 -0.12
CA ALA A 41 3.68 1.59 -0.63
C ALA A 41 4.08 1.69 -2.10
N LEU A 42 5.22 1.10 -2.47
CA LEU A 42 5.69 1.09 -3.86
C LEU A 42 4.70 0.35 -4.78
N LEU A 43 4.16 -0.78 -4.33
CA LEU A 43 3.12 -1.51 -5.06
C LEU A 43 1.84 -0.68 -5.22
N ALA A 44 1.44 0.08 -4.20
CA ALA A 44 0.29 0.98 -4.31
C ALA A 44 0.50 2.02 -5.40
N ASP A 45 1.69 2.63 -5.48
CA ASP A 45 2.03 3.63 -6.50
C ASP A 45 2.12 3.01 -7.90
N LEU A 46 2.63 1.78 -8.04
CA LEU A 46 2.67 1.05 -9.32
C LEU A 46 1.27 0.78 -9.91
N PHE A 47 0.23 0.75 -9.09
CA PHE A 47 -1.17 0.55 -9.50
C PHE A 47 -2.00 1.84 -9.50
N ARG A 48 -1.36 3.01 -9.40
CA ARG A 48 -2.00 4.31 -9.61
C ARG A 48 -1.80 4.80 -11.02
N TYR A 49 -2.65 5.75 -11.43
CA TYR A 49 -2.48 6.43 -12.70
C TYR A 49 -1.05 6.98 -12.79
N PRO A 50 -0.31 6.70 -13.88
CA PRO A 50 1.09 7.07 -13.99
C PRO A 50 1.19 8.55 -14.37
N ASP A 51 0.97 9.44 -13.39
CA ASP A 51 1.10 10.88 -13.57
C ASP A 51 2.55 11.31 -13.90
N GLU A 52 2.75 12.60 -14.14
CA GLU A 52 4.08 13.13 -14.48
C GLU A 52 5.14 12.80 -13.43
N GLY A 53 4.78 12.89 -12.14
CA GLY A 53 5.70 12.64 -11.03
C GLY A 53 6.12 11.17 -10.98
N PHE A 54 5.16 10.25 -11.08
CA PHE A 54 5.45 8.83 -11.14
C PHE A 54 6.27 8.48 -12.39
N ARG A 55 5.96 9.09 -13.55
CA ARG A 55 6.73 8.83 -14.76
C ARG A 55 8.18 9.27 -14.65
N GLU A 56 8.43 10.43 -14.03
CA GLU A 56 9.78 10.91 -13.79
C GLU A 56 10.53 9.97 -12.84
N PHE A 57 9.89 9.55 -11.74
CA PHE A 57 10.45 8.58 -10.78
C PHE A 57 10.90 7.27 -11.43
N VAL A 58 10.17 6.80 -12.45
CA VAL A 58 10.59 5.62 -13.24
C VAL A 58 11.74 5.96 -14.20
N LYS A 59 11.67 7.09 -14.91
CA LYS A 59 12.66 7.51 -15.92
C LYS A 59 14.03 7.81 -15.32
N THR A 60 14.09 8.33 -14.10
CA THR A 60 15.34 8.63 -13.39
C THR A 60 16.00 7.38 -12.79
N GLY A 61 15.32 6.22 -12.83
CA GLY A 61 15.78 4.97 -12.24
C GLY A 61 15.56 4.88 -10.72
N GLU A 62 14.88 5.85 -10.12
CA GLU A 62 14.59 5.88 -8.69
C GLU A 62 13.67 4.73 -8.27
N LEU A 63 12.69 4.34 -9.10
CA LEU A 63 11.88 3.13 -8.90
C LEU A 63 12.77 1.89 -8.71
N GLN A 64 13.70 1.66 -9.63
CA GLN A 64 14.57 0.50 -9.61
C GLN A 64 15.48 0.50 -8.37
N ALA A 65 16.05 1.66 -8.03
CA ALA A 65 16.89 1.82 -6.85
C ALA A 65 16.11 1.56 -5.55
N ALA A 66 14.91 2.12 -5.44
CA ALA A 66 14.03 1.93 -4.28
C ALA A 66 13.63 0.44 -4.14
N PHE A 67 13.20 -0.19 -5.24
CA PHE A 67 12.85 -1.62 -5.25
C PHE A 67 14.04 -2.48 -4.81
N ALA A 68 15.23 -2.25 -5.35
CA ALA A 68 16.43 -3.03 -5.03
C ALA A 68 16.81 -2.91 -3.54
N ALA A 69 16.79 -1.69 -3.00
CA ALA A 69 17.12 -1.44 -1.60
C ALA A 69 16.12 -2.13 -0.65
N MET A 70 14.83 -2.10 -0.97
CA MET A 70 13.82 -2.78 -0.16
C MET A 70 13.92 -4.30 -0.29
N ALA A 71 14.14 -4.81 -1.51
CA ALA A 71 14.25 -6.25 -1.75
C ALA A 71 15.42 -6.90 -0.99
N GLU A 72 16.54 -6.19 -0.81
CA GLU A 72 17.70 -6.67 -0.05
C GLU A 72 17.40 -6.84 1.45
N GLU A 73 16.54 -5.99 2.00
CA GLU A 73 16.22 -5.99 3.44
C GLU A 73 15.00 -6.86 3.78
N LEU A 74 14.30 -7.45 2.80
CA LEU A 74 13.17 -8.34 3.07
C LEU A 74 13.61 -9.64 3.76
N PRO A 75 12.81 -10.19 4.70
CA PRO A 75 13.12 -11.45 5.38
C PRO A 75 12.84 -12.70 4.53
N PHE A 76 12.58 -12.54 3.23
CA PHE A 76 12.25 -13.60 2.30
C PHE A 76 12.70 -13.22 0.88
N ASP A 77 12.98 -14.23 0.07
CA ASP A 77 13.33 -14.03 -1.33
C ASP A 77 12.08 -13.64 -2.14
N LEU A 78 12.24 -12.63 -2.99
CA LEU A 78 11.24 -12.30 -4.01
C LEU A 78 11.40 -13.22 -5.21
N ALA A 79 10.29 -13.78 -5.70
CA ALA A 79 10.24 -14.54 -6.94
C ALA A 79 10.29 -13.62 -8.18
N VAL A 80 11.27 -12.70 -8.19
CA VAL A 80 11.54 -11.76 -9.29
C VAL A 80 12.99 -11.98 -9.72
N SER A 81 13.16 -12.39 -10.97
CA SER A 81 14.48 -12.63 -11.57
C SER A 81 15.28 -11.33 -11.68
N GLN A 82 16.61 -11.44 -11.78
CA GLN A 82 17.45 -10.25 -12.00
C GLN A 82 17.07 -9.50 -13.28
N VAL A 83 16.68 -10.23 -14.34
CA VAL A 83 16.23 -9.63 -15.60
C VAL A 83 14.96 -8.81 -15.40
N GLU A 84 14.01 -9.26 -14.59
CA GLU A 84 12.79 -8.49 -14.29
C GLU A 84 13.12 -7.24 -13.47
N LYS A 85 14.04 -7.35 -12.49
CA LYS A 85 14.52 -6.19 -11.71
C LYS A 85 15.22 -5.15 -12.60
N ASP A 86 16.04 -5.62 -13.54
CA ASP A 86 16.78 -4.78 -14.48
C ASP A 86 15.85 -4.05 -15.46
N ASN A 87 14.65 -4.62 -15.71
CA ASN A 87 13.64 -4.08 -16.62
C ASN A 87 12.50 -3.31 -15.90
N LEU A 88 12.67 -2.90 -14.64
CA LEU A 88 11.75 -2.00 -13.93
C LEU A 88 11.85 -0.56 -14.45
N ALA A 89 11.61 -0.37 -15.74
CA ALA A 89 11.64 0.90 -16.45
C ALA A 89 10.63 0.90 -17.60
N PHE A 90 10.21 2.09 -18.06
CA PHE A 90 9.44 2.18 -19.29
C PHE A 90 10.30 1.83 -20.50
N SER A 91 9.66 1.21 -21.50
CA SER A 91 10.30 1.01 -22.79
C SER A 91 10.68 2.36 -23.41
N PRO A 92 11.91 2.54 -23.94
CA PRO A 92 12.33 3.79 -24.58
C PRO A 92 11.57 4.10 -25.88
N LYS A 93 10.70 3.19 -26.32
CA LYS A 93 9.83 3.35 -27.49
C LYS A 93 8.47 3.97 -27.17
N LEU A 94 8.13 4.10 -25.89
CA LEU A 94 6.85 4.64 -25.45
C LEU A 94 7.01 6.10 -25.05
N GLY A 95 6.16 6.97 -25.58
CA GLY A 95 5.97 8.31 -25.05
C GLY A 95 5.07 8.30 -23.81
N ASP A 96 4.95 9.46 -23.17
CA ASP A 96 4.11 9.63 -21.97
C ASP A 96 2.64 9.28 -22.25
N ASP A 97 2.10 9.76 -23.38
CA ASP A 97 0.74 9.44 -23.81
C ASP A 97 0.55 7.93 -24.04
N ASP A 98 1.58 7.22 -24.53
CA ASP A 98 1.51 5.76 -24.73
C ASP A 98 1.48 5.01 -23.40
N ILE A 99 2.18 5.52 -22.38
CA ILE A 99 2.20 4.97 -21.03
C ILE A 99 0.84 5.16 -20.36
N GLU A 100 0.31 6.39 -20.39
CA GLU A 100 -1.00 6.73 -19.84
C GLU A 100 -2.13 5.95 -20.52
N ALA A 101 -2.16 5.94 -21.86
CA ALA A 101 -3.14 5.15 -22.62
C ALA A 101 -2.96 3.64 -22.40
N GLY A 102 -1.73 3.19 -22.18
CA GLY A 102 -1.39 1.83 -21.77
C GLY A 102 -2.05 1.45 -20.45
N PHE A 103 -1.89 2.29 -19.44
CA PHE A 103 -2.47 2.10 -18.12
C PHE A 103 -4.00 2.03 -18.20
N ILE A 104 -4.63 3.04 -18.82
CA ILE A 104 -6.10 3.10 -18.97
C ILE A 104 -6.62 1.83 -19.62
N ARG A 105 -6.01 1.40 -20.74
CA ARG A 105 -6.43 0.22 -21.50
C ARG A 105 -6.34 -1.07 -20.69
N ILE A 106 -5.30 -1.21 -19.87
CA ILE A 106 -5.08 -2.44 -19.09
C ILE A 106 -5.98 -2.46 -17.85
N PHE A 107 -6.10 -1.33 -17.15
CA PHE A 107 -6.59 -1.30 -15.77
C PHE A 107 -7.93 -0.58 -15.56
N GLU A 108 -8.24 0.47 -16.34
CA GLU A 108 -9.36 1.37 -16.03
C GLU A 108 -10.52 1.26 -17.03
N ALA A 109 -10.25 1.16 -18.33
CA ALA A 109 -11.28 1.18 -19.37
C ALA A 109 -10.96 0.27 -20.57
N GLY A 110 -12.00 -0.41 -21.06
CA GLY A 110 -11.95 -1.26 -22.24
C GLY A 110 -13.36 -1.62 -22.72
N PRO A 111 -13.52 -2.27 -23.89
CA PRO A 111 -14.82 -2.74 -24.35
C PRO A 111 -15.44 -3.74 -23.35
N GLY A 112 -16.48 -3.31 -22.65
CA GLY A 112 -17.06 -4.05 -21.52
C GLY A 112 -16.33 -3.73 -20.22
N ASP A 113 -15.25 -4.46 -19.95
CA ASP A 113 -14.37 -4.26 -18.79
C ASP A 113 -12.90 -4.13 -19.24
N PRO A 114 -12.03 -3.46 -18.47
CA PRO A 114 -10.59 -3.46 -18.73
C PRO A 114 -10.02 -4.89 -18.63
N ALA A 115 -8.87 -5.13 -19.27
CA ALA A 115 -8.28 -6.46 -19.36
C ALA A 115 -7.87 -7.03 -17.98
N CYS A 116 -7.47 -6.15 -17.05
CA CYS A 116 -7.09 -6.49 -15.69
C CYS A 116 -7.61 -5.39 -14.76
N PRO A 117 -8.90 -5.39 -14.39
CA PRO A 117 -9.46 -4.34 -13.53
C PRO A 117 -8.73 -4.30 -12.17
N LEU A 118 -8.46 -3.12 -11.62
CA LEU A 118 -7.81 -2.98 -10.29
C LEU A 118 -8.80 -3.03 -9.12
N VAL A 119 -9.88 -3.79 -9.26
CA VAL A 119 -11.02 -3.81 -8.32
C VAL A 119 -11.22 -5.23 -7.82
N GLU A 120 -11.09 -5.51 -6.51
CA GLU A 120 -11.21 -6.86 -5.92
C GLU A 120 -12.49 -7.55 -6.40
N GLY A 121 -13.61 -6.82 -6.32
CA GLY A 121 -14.93 -7.35 -6.65
C GLY A 121 -15.09 -7.84 -8.09
N LYS A 122 -14.17 -7.49 -9.01
CA LYS A 122 -14.15 -7.97 -10.41
C LYS A 122 -13.45 -9.33 -10.57
N HIS A 123 -12.61 -9.74 -9.62
CA HIS A 123 -11.84 -10.99 -9.68
C HIS A 123 -12.45 -12.11 -8.84
N VAL A 124 -13.33 -11.78 -7.89
CA VAL A 124 -14.02 -12.75 -7.05
C VAL A 124 -15.19 -13.40 -7.81
N LYS A 125 -15.18 -14.72 -7.95
CA LYS A 125 -16.30 -15.46 -8.54
C LYS A 125 -17.55 -15.34 -7.65
N ASP A 126 -18.71 -15.12 -8.27
CA ASP A 126 -19.98 -14.90 -7.57
C ASP A 126 -19.89 -13.73 -6.55
N SER A 127 -19.06 -12.74 -6.87
CA SER A 127 -18.77 -11.56 -6.04
C SER A 127 -20.04 -10.88 -5.52
N ASN A 128 -20.09 -10.75 -4.19
CA ASN A 128 -20.95 -9.78 -3.54
C ASN A 128 -20.10 -8.55 -3.20
N ARG A 129 -19.94 -7.64 -4.18
CA ARG A 129 -19.14 -6.42 -4.03
C ARG A 129 -19.55 -5.61 -2.80
N ARG A 130 -20.84 -5.58 -2.46
CA ARG A 130 -21.30 -4.90 -1.23
C ARG A 130 -20.73 -5.53 0.04
N ALA A 131 -20.72 -6.86 0.12
CA ALA A 131 -20.15 -7.56 1.28
C ALA A 131 -18.63 -7.33 1.38
N ILE A 132 -17.92 -7.31 0.24
CA ILE A 132 -16.49 -6.97 0.17
C ILE A 132 -16.26 -5.57 0.72
N PHE A 133 -16.99 -4.56 0.23
CA PHE A 133 -16.91 -3.19 0.72
C PHE A 133 -17.17 -3.07 2.21
N GLU A 134 -18.26 -3.67 2.70
CA GLU A 134 -18.61 -3.62 4.11
C GLU A 134 -17.49 -4.24 4.98
N ASP A 135 -16.79 -5.26 4.48
CA ASP A 135 -15.67 -5.87 5.19
C ASP A 135 -14.41 -5.01 5.16
N LEU A 136 -14.04 -4.46 4.00
CA LEU A 136 -12.92 -3.53 3.85
C LEU A 136 -13.10 -2.29 4.74
N ILE A 137 -14.29 -1.69 4.75
CA ILE A 137 -14.61 -0.55 5.62
C ILE A 137 -14.48 -0.93 7.09
N ARG A 138 -14.88 -2.15 7.49
CA ARG A 138 -14.67 -2.63 8.87
C ARG A 138 -13.18 -2.75 9.20
N PHE A 139 -12.37 -3.29 8.30
CA PHE A 139 -10.92 -3.34 8.48
C PHE A 139 -10.33 -1.94 8.67
N TYR A 140 -10.62 -1.02 7.75
CA TYR A 140 -10.06 0.33 7.79
C TYR A 140 -10.49 1.08 9.07
N ASN A 141 -11.78 1.05 9.41
CA ASN A 141 -12.30 1.68 10.62
C ASN A 141 -11.72 1.07 11.91
N HIS A 142 -11.46 -0.24 11.94
CA HIS A 142 -10.87 -0.90 13.11
C HIS A 142 -9.49 -0.33 13.47
N PHE A 143 -8.72 0.13 12.46
CA PHE A 143 -7.43 0.77 12.67
C PHE A 143 -7.49 2.31 12.60
N GLY A 144 -8.68 2.90 12.73
CA GLY A 144 -8.85 4.35 12.81
C GLY A 144 -8.73 5.09 11.47
N LEU A 145 -8.79 4.39 10.34
CA LEU A 145 -8.90 5.03 9.03
C LEU A 145 -10.39 5.24 8.73
N SER A 146 -10.83 6.50 8.73
CA SER A 146 -12.17 6.88 8.29
C SER A 146 -12.15 7.30 6.83
N TYR A 147 -13.19 6.90 6.08
CA TYR A 147 -13.55 7.63 4.88
C TYR A 147 -14.34 8.87 5.31
N ASP A 148 -13.79 10.06 5.06
CA ASP A 148 -14.59 11.27 5.15
C ASP A 148 -15.54 11.32 3.94
N ALA A 149 -16.82 11.59 4.22
CA ALA A 149 -17.87 11.66 3.20
C ALA A 149 -17.47 12.59 2.05
N GLY A 150 -17.17 12.01 0.88
CA GLY A 150 -16.85 12.74 -0.35
C GLY A 150 -15.50 12.44 -0.98
N SER A 151 -14.61 11.67 -0.35
CA SER A 151 -13.35 11.20 -0.97
C SER A 151 -13.29 9.67 -1.03
N HIS A 152 -13.43 9.13 -2.25
CA HIS A 152 -13.07 7.74 -2.60
C HIS A 152 -13.76 6.59 -1.84
N GLU A 153 -14.85 6.85 -1.11
CA GLU A 153 -15.68 5.82 -0.45
C GLU A 153 -16.13 4.70 -1.40
N ASP A 154 -16.26 5.00 -2.69
CA ASP A 154 -16.69 4.09 -3.75
C ASP A 154 -15.55 3.22 -4.34
N ARG A 155 -14.34 3.34 -3.78
CA ARG A 155 -13.12 2.66 -4.24
C ARG A 155 -12.38 1.92 -3.13
N ALA A 156 -13.06 1.54 -2.05
CA ALA A 156 -12.47 0.78 -0.96
C ALA A 156 -11.81 -0.53 -1.41
N ASP A 157 -12.41 -1.17 -2.43
CA ASP A 157 -11.95 -2.41 -3.07
C ASP A 157 -10.97 -2.20 -4.23
N HIS A 158 -10.45 -0.99 -4.40
CA HIS A 158 -9.42 -0.73 -5.39
C HIS A 158 -8.05 -1.11 -4.84
N LEU A 159 -7.30 -1.90 -5.63
CA LEU A 159 -6.07 -2.58 -5.21
C LEU A 159 -5.03 -1.64 -4.58
N SER A 160 -4.92 -0.41 -5.08
CA SER A 160 -3.99 0.58 -4.50
C SER A 160 -4.32 0.88 -3.03
N TYR A 161 -5.59 1.02 -2.65
CA TYR A 161 -5.98 1.30 -1.26
C TYR A 161 -5.73 0.09 -0.36
N GLU A 162 -5.96 -1.12 -0.86
CA GLU A 162 -5.66 -2.34 -0.13
C GLU A 162 -4.15 -2.49 0.11
N MET A 163 -3.31 -2.11 -0.87
CA MET A 163 -1.86 -2.05 -0.71
C MET A 163 -1.43 -0.95 0.27
N GLU A 164 -2.03 0.24 0.23
CA GLU A 164 -1.79 1.30 1.20
C GLU A 164 -2.17 0.89 2.62
N PHE A 165 -3.25 0.15 2.77
CA PHE A 165 -3.65 -0.39 4.07
C PHE A 165 -2.64 -1.41 4.59
N MET A 166 -2.11 -2.29 3.72
CA MET A 166 -1.03 -3.20 4.09
C MET A 166 0.26 -2.46 4.46
N HIS A 167 0.61 -1.39 3.72
CA HIS A 167 1.69 -0.48 4.08
C HIS A 167 1.48 0.10 5.48
N TYR A 168 0.28 0.60 5.75
CA TYR A 168 -0.11 1.20 7.03
C TYR A 168 0.00 0.20 8.19
N LEU A 169 -0.51 -1.03 8.05
CA LEU A 169 -0.38 -2.06 9.09
C LEU A 169 1.08 -2.46 9.35
N ALA A 170 1.89 -2.58 8.29
CA ALA A 170 3.32 -2.85 8.42
C ALA A 170 4.07 -1.69 9.09
N PHE A 171 3.67 -0.44 8.79
CA PHE A 171 4.20 0.76 9.42
C PHE A 171 3.84 0.82 10.91
N LEU A 172 2.58 0.53 11.28
CA LEU A 172 2.17 0.42 12.69
C LEU A 172 2.98 -0.67 13.42
N THR A 173 3.29 -1.76 12.74
CA THR A 173 4.11 -2.85 13.30
C THR A 173 5.53 -2.37 13.59
N LEU A 174 6.16 -1.64 12.66
CA LEU A 174 7.45 -1.01 12.87
C LEU A 174 7.43 -0.05 14.08
N ARG A 175 6.37 0.77 14.20
CA ARG A 175 6.21 1.68 15.35
C ARG A 175 6.07 0.93 16.67
N ALA A 176 5.34 -0.19 16.68
CA ALA A 176 5.21 -1.03 17.86
C ALA A 176 6.57 -1.60 18.28
N ILE A 177 7.39 -2.09 17.34
CA ILE A 177 8.76 -2.58 17.59
C ILE A 177 9.61 -1.50 18.26
N GLN A 178 9.68 -0.32 17.65
CA GLN A 178 10.51 0.78 18.16
C GLN A 178 10.03 1.31 19.52
N SER A 179 8.74 1.16 19.82
CA SER A 179 8.16 1.54 21.11
C SER A 179 8.21 0.41 22.15
N GLY A 180 8.76 -0.76 21.82
CA GLY A 180 8.76 -1.94 22.69
C GLY A 180 7.37 -2.49 23.00
N LYS A 181 6.38 -2.21 22.15
CA LYS A 181 4.99 -2.70 22.28
C LYS A 181 4.84 -4.04 21.55
N THR A 182 3.80 -4.79 21.92
CA THR A 182 3.47 -6.05 21.24
C THR A 182 3.08 -5.83 19.78
N THR A 183 3.56 -6.70 18.89
CA THR A 183 3.26 -6.69 17.44
C THR A 183 2.27 -7.77 17.03
N HIS A 184 1.89 -8.66 17.95
CA HIS A 184 1.17 -9.90 17.62
C HIS A 184 -0.15 -9.63 16.88
N ASP A 185 -0.97 -8.72 17.41
CA ASP A 185 -2.29 -8.42 16.84
C ASP A 185 -2.18 -7.75 15.47
N LEU A 186 -1.16 -6.90 15.27
CA LEU A 186 -0.89 -6.25 13.98
C LEU A 186 -0.44 -7.26 12.91
N LEU A 187 0.37 -8.25 13.29
CA LEU A 187 0.77 -9.32 12.39
C LEU A 187 -0.40 -10.26 12.04
N LEU A 188 -1.27 -10.54 13.00
CA LEU A 188 -2.52 -11.29 12.74
C LEU A 188 -3.43 -10.52 11.80
N ALA A 189 -3.60 -9.22 11.99
CA ALA A 189 -4.40 -8.38 11.11
C ALA A 189 -3.86 -8.36 9.68
N GLN A 190 -2.56 -8.19 9.48
CA GLN A 190 -1.93 -8.28 8.15
C GLN A 190 -2.21 -9.63 7.48
N ARG A 191 -2.04 -10.73 8.23
CA ARG A 191 -2.30 -12.08 7.71
C ARG A 191 -3.77 -12.25 7.32
N ASP A 192 -4.68 -11.79 8.16
CA ASP A 192 -6.11 -11.96 7.94
C ASP A 192 -6.59 -11.09 6.78
N PHE A 193 -6.10 -9.84 6.66
CA PHE A 193 -6.38 -9.00 5.50
C PHE A 193 -5.89 -9.63 4.20
N LEU A 194 -4.63 -10.13 4.16
CA LEU A 194 -4.10 -10.83 2.99
C LEU A 194 -4.97 -12.02 2.57
N LYS A 195 -5.37 -12.86 3.53
CA LYS A 195 -6.22 -14.03 3.27
C LYS A 195 -7.63 -13.65 2.81
N HIS A 196 -8.18 -12.59 3.38
CA HIS A 196 -9.56 -12.18 3.12
C HIS A 196 -9.70 -11.24 1.94
N HIS A 197 -8.66 -10.60 1.42
CA HIS A 197 -8.81 -9.63 0.32
C HIS A 197 -7.82 -9.85 -0.84
N LEU A 198 -6.55 -10.12 -0.54
CA LEU A 198 -5.49 -10.08 -1.55
C LEU A 198 -5.09 -11.45 -2.14
N LEU A 199 -5.36 -12.56 -1.47
CA LEU A 199 -4.93 -13.92 -1.86
C LEU A 199 -6.09 -14.85 -2.24
N LYS A 200 -7.25 -14.30 -2.58
CA LYS A 200 -8.44 -15.06 -2.98
C LYS A 200 -8.37 -15.63 -4.40
#